data_AF-A0A5B2W1I5-F1
#
_entry.id   AF-A0A5B2W1I5-F1
#
_cell.length_a   1.000
_cell.length_b   1.000
_cell.length_c   1.000
_cell.angle_alpha   90.00
_cell.angle_beta   90.00
_cell.angle_gamma   90.00
#
_symmetry.space_group_name_H-M   'P 1'
#
loop_
_entity.id
_entity.type
_entity.pdbx_description
1 polymer ?
#
loop_
_entity_poly.entity_id
_entity_poly.type
_entity_poly.pdbx_seq_one_letter_code
_entity_poly.pdbx_strand_id
1 'polypeptide(L)'
;MQLGLIHMGQRLKQILKQRKIKIVDFARMAGFTNQIAHYHLRKSDMKRSTLERFCTLIGITPDEFYNWNSKVVSKNGKGQVTTVAHHGQRFTELIEEKGLNKSKLARRLDMSRRTMYNLFEKPVFDAAELETVTKALEMTEAAFLHPNTAEETRSAESDEMLALREKYYKLLEDYNQLLRQHNALKETMDTFKKDIVQLRKQARSKKV
;
A
#
# COMPACT_ATOMS: atom_id res chain seq x y z
N MET A 1 -9.25 -8.50 -21.05
CA MET A 1 -7.93 -7.98 -20.63
C MET A 1 -8.13 -7.12 -19.40
N GLN A 2 -8.02 -7.71 -18.20
CA GLN A 2 -8.11 -6.97 -16.95
C GLN A 2 -6.74 -6.35 -16.66
N LEU A 3 -6.65 -5.03 -16.84
CA LEU A 3 -5.56 -4.22 -16.29
C LEU A 3 -5.60 -4.40 -14.77
N GLY A 4 -4.48 -4.79 -14.16
CA GLY A 4 -4.33 -4.85 -12.70
C GLY A 4 -4.87 -3.57 -12.07
N LEU A 5 -5.53 -3.69 -10.92
CA LEU A 5 -6.35 -2.63 -10.33
C LEU A 5 -5.49 -1.39 -10.01
N ILE A 6 -5.37 -0.47 -10.96
CA ILE A 6 -4.59 0.75 -10.79
C ILE A 6 -5.28 1.59 -9.71
N HIS A 7 -4.60 1.84 -8.59
CA HIS A 7 -5.07 2.79 -7.59
C HIS A 7 -5.05 4.21 -8.16
N MET A 8 -6.17 4.67 -8.71
CA MET A 8 -6.26 5.86 -9.55
C MET A 8 -5.83 7.14 -8.82
N GLY A 9 -6.21 7.31 -7.55
CA GLY A 9 -5.84 8.48 -6.75
C GLY A 9 -4.33 8.61 -6.52
N GLN A 10 -3.65 7.49 -6.23
CA GLN A 10 -2.22 7.47 -5.98
C GLN A 10 -1.43 7.73 -7.27
N ARG A 11 -1.89 7.17 -8.40
CA ARG A 11 -1.30 7.48 -9.71
C ARG A 11 -1.45 8.95 -10.06
N LEU A 12 -2.63 9.53 -9.87
CA LEU A 12 -2.84 10.97 -10.08
C LEU A 12 -1.89 11.80 -9.21
N LYS A 13 -1.66 11.41 -7.97
CA LYS A 13 -0.71 12.07 -7.06
C LYS A 13 0.74 11.99 -7.58
N GLN A 14 1.15 10.85 -8.12
CA GLN A 14 2.48 10.68 -8.73
C GLN A 14 2.65 11.58 -9.97
N ILE A 15 1.64 11.63 -10.84
CA ILE A 15 1.61 12.48 -12.03
C ILE A 15 1.78 13.95 -11.64
N LEU A 16 0.99 14.42 -10.67
CA LEU A 16 1.04 15.80 -10.17
C LEU A 16 2.45 16.13 -9.65
N LYS A 17 3.06 15.22 -8.88
CA LYS A 17 4.43 15.40 -8.36
C LYS A 17 5.46 15.51 -9.49
N GLN A 18 5.40 14.65 -10.50
CA GLN A 18 6.33 14.66 -11.63
C GLN A 18 6.16 15.89 -12.53
N ARG A 19 4.92 16.35 -12.72
CA ARG A 19 4.60 17.60 -13.43
C ARG A 19 4.88 18.86 -12.60
N LYS A 20 5.37 18.73 -11.36
CA LYS A 20 5.62 19.82 -10.41
C LYS A 20 4.36 20.66 -10.11
N ILE A 21 3.18 20.04 -10.18
CA ILE A 21 1.89 20.66 -9.84
C ILE A 21 1.65 20.43 -8.34
N LYS A 22 1.52 21.50 -7.55
CA LYS A 22 1.16 21.38 -6.14
C LYS A 22 -0.30 20.97 -6.01
N ILE A 23 -0.63 20.18 -4.98
CA ILE A 23 -2.01 19.73 -4.72
C ILE A 23 -2.97 20.91 -4.54
N VAL A 24 -2.50 22.00 -3.92
CA VAL A 24 -3.27 23.24 -3.75
C VAL A 24 -3.63 23.87 -5.11
N ASP A 25 -2.70 23.87 -6.05
CA ASP A 25 -2.92 24.43 -7.39
C ASP A 25 -3.83 23.51 -8.21
N PHE A 26 -3.68 22.19 -8.09
CA PHE A 26 -4.61 21.22 -8.66
C PHE A 26 -6.04 21.39 -8.12
N ALA A 27 -6.20 21.59 -6.81
CA ALA A 27 -7.49 21.84 -6.18
C ALA A 27 -8.14 23.12 -6.76
N ARG A 28 -7.35 24.19 -6.91
CA ARG A 28 -7.80 25.45 -7.53
C ARG A 28 -8.23 25.24 -8.98
N MET A 29 -7.45 24.50 -9.78
CA MET A 29 -7.78 24.18 -11.18
C MET A 29 -9.05 23.33 -11.31
N ALA A 30 -9.27 22.38 -10.40
CA ALA A 30 -10.46 21.54 -10.38
C ALA A 30 -11.71 22.22 -9.77
N GLY A 31 -11.55 23.39 -9.15
CA GLY A 31 -12.65 24.11 -8.48
C GLY A 31 -13.06 23.47 -7.15
N PHE A 32 -12.13 22.79 -6.46
CA PHE A 32 -12.36 22.13 -5.18
C PHE A 32 -11.50 22.73 -4.06
N THR A 33 -11.90 22.48 -2.81
CA THR A 33 -11.04 22.76 -1.65
C THR A 33 -9.86 21.80 -1.60
N ASN A 34 -8.78 22.18 -0.92
CA ASN A 34 -7.61 21.32 -0.76
C ASN A 34 -7.96 19.98 -0.09
N GLN A 35 -8.88 19.98 0.87
CA GLN A 35 -9.36 18.76 1.53
C GLN A 35 -10.05 17.80 0.54
N ILE A 36 -10.88 18.33 -0.36
CA ILE A 36 -11.56 17.54 -1.39
C ILE A 36 -10.55 16.96 -2.40
N ALA A 37 -9.51 17.72 -2.76
CA ALA A 37 -8.45 17.21 -3.62
C ALA A 37 -7.72 16.02 -2.98
N HIS A 38 -7.35 16.14 -1.69
CA HIS A 38 -6.76 15.03 -0.94
C HIS A 38 -7.69 13.81 -0.84
N TYR A 39 -9.00 14.03 -0.70
CA TYR A 39 -9.99 12.96 -0.71
C TYR A 39 -9.98 12.18 -2.04
N HIS A 40 -9.96 12.88 -3.18
CA HIS A 40 -9.87 12.23 -4.50
C HIS A 40 -8.55 11.48 -4.71
N LEU A 41 -7.43 12.01 -4.21
CA LEU A 41 -6.11 11.37 -4.32
C LEU A 41 -5.96 10.12 -3.45
N ARG A 42 -6.85 9.88 -2.48
CA ARG A 42 -6.88 8.66 -1.65
C ARG A 42 -7.77 7.55 -2.21
N LYS A 43 -8.58 7.81 -3.23
CA LYS A 43 -9.48 6.80 -3.78
C LYS A 43 -8.74 5.78 -4.65
N SER A 44 -9.01 4.50 -4.40
CA SER A 44 -8.51 3.38 -5.19
C SER A 44 -9.11 3.39 -6.60
N ASP A 45 -10.39 3.73 -6.73
CA ASP A 45 -11.08 3.84 -8.00
C ASP A 45 -11.75 5.20 -8.19
N MET A 46 -11.89 5.62 -9.44
CA MET A 46 -12.48 6.89 -9.82
C MET A 46 -13.38 6.73 -11.03
N LYS A 47 -14.53 7.42 -11.02
CA LYS A 47 -15.40 7.46 -12.19
C LYS A 47 -14.63 7.97 -13.41
N ARG A 48 -14.78 7.28 -14.54
CA ARG A 48 -14.13 7.62 -15.81
C ARG A 48 -14.28 9.10 -16.20
N SER A 49 -15.47 9.66 -16.05
CA SER A 49 -15.74 11.08 -16.33
C SER A 49 -14.94 12.04 -15.43
N THR A 50 -14.73 11.68 -14.17
CA THR A 50 -13.91 12.46 -13.23
C THR A 50 -12.43 12.36 -13.58
N LEU A 51 -11.97 11.15 -13.93
CA LEU A 51 -10.59 10.95 -14.38
C LEU A 51 -10.28 11.73 -15.65
N GLU A 52 -11.14 11.64 -16.67
CA GLU A 52 -11.00 12.38 -17.93
C GLU A 52 -10.91 13.89 -17.66
N ARG A 53 -11.78 14.43 -16.80
CA ARG A 53 -11.71 15.83 -16.38
C ARG A 53 -10.37 16.18 -15.72
N PHE A 54 -9.87 15.35 -14.81
CA PHE A 54 -8.59 15.59 -14.13
C PHE A 54 -7.40 15.49 -15.07
N CYS A 55 -7.40 14.54 -16.00
CA CYS A 55 -6.40 14.42 -17.04
C CYS A 55 -6.35 15.68 -17.92
N THR A 56 -7.51 16.17 -18.37
CA THR A 56 -7.60 17.42 -19.14
C THR A 56 -7.05 18.62 -18.35
N LEU A 57 -7.37 18.73 -17.07
CA LEU A 57 -6.89 19.83 -16.22
C LEU A 57 -5.36 19.87 -16.05
N ILE A 58 -4.72 18.70 -16.04
CA ILE A 58 -3.26 18.59 -15.88
C ILE A 58 -2.53 18.40 -17.22
N GLY A 59 -3.26 18.49 -18.34
CA GLY A 59 -2.71 18.45 -19.69
C GLY A 59 -2.19 17.08 -20.10
N ILE A 60 -2.86 16.00 -19.71
CA ILE A 60 -2.56 14.63 -20.15
C ILE A 60 -3.80 13.95 -20.72
N THR A 61 -3.61 12.88 -21.49
CA THR A 61 -4.72 12.03 -21.94
C THR A 61 -5.02 10.91 -20.92
N PRO A 62 -6.24 10.33 -20.93
CA PRO A 62 -6.54 9.13 -20.15
C PRO A 62 -5.58 7.97 -20.48
N ASP A 63 -5.19 7.83 -21.74
CA ASP A 63 -4.22 6.81 -22.15
C ASP A 63 -2.85 7.07 -21.54
N GLU A 64 -2.40 8.33 -21.48
CA GLU A 64 -1.18 8.70 -20.77
C GLU A 64 -1.28 8.44 -19.27
N PHE A 65 -2.45 8.66 -18.67
CA PHE A 65 -2.70 8.34 -17.26
C PHE A 65 -2.57 6.82 -16.99
N TYR A 66 -3.20 5.98 -17.81
CA TYR A 66 -3.11 4.53 -17.64
C TYR A 66 -1.71 4.00 -17.92
N ASN A 67 -0.95 4.68 -18.79
CA ASN A 67 0.41 4.30 -19.18
C ASN A 67 1.52 5.14 -18.52
N TRP A 68 1.21 5.87 -17.44
CA TRP A 68 2.14 6.86 -16.85
C TRP A 68 3.44 6.25 -16.29
N ASN A 69 3.42 4.95 -15.96
CA ASN A 69 4.61 4.21 -15.55
C ASN A 69 5.30 3.46 -16.71
N SER A 70 4.79 3.59 -17.94
CA SER A 70 5.25 2.83 -19.11
C SER A 70 5.99 3.68 -20.16
N LYS A 71 6.27 4.95 -19.88
CA LYS A 71 7.02 5.82 -20.81
C LYS A 71 8.00 6.73 -20.08
N VAL A 72 9.26 6.30 -19.99
CA VAL A 72 10.35 7.21 -20.36
C VAL A 72 10.22 7.42 -21.86
N VAL A 73 9.99 8.66 -22.24
CA VAL A 73 9.78 9.07 -23.63
C VAL A 73 11.03 8.73 -24.45
N SER A 74 10.91 7.79 -25.39
CA SER A 74 11.66 7.87 -26.64
C SER A 74 10.65 8.03 -27.77
N LYS A 75 10.48 9.27 -28.21
CA LYS A 75 9.98 9.55 -29.55
C LYS A 75 11.01 8.94 -30.51
N ASN A 76 10.69 7.80 -31.11
CA ASN A 76 11.12 7.48 -32.47
C ASN A 76 10.11 6.52 -33.06
N GLY A 77 9.46 6.97 -34.13
CA GLY A 77 8.43 6.23 -34.81
C GLY A 77 8.99 4.98 -35.47
N LYS A 78 8.49 3.82 -35.05
CA LYS A 78 8.01 2.70 -35.87
C LYS A 78 7.61 1.58 -34.91
N GLY A 79 6.39 1.09 -35.08
CA GLY A 79 5.73 0.16 -34.16
C GLY A 79 6.49 -1.15 -33.99
N GLN A 80 7.20 -1.29 -32.88
CA GLN A 80 7.33 -2.52 -32.10
C GLN A 80 7.89 -2.13 -30.73
N VAL A 81 7.03 -2.06 -29.72
CA VAL A 81 7.40 -1.62 -28.37
C VAL A 81 7.66 -2.84 -27.51
N THR A 82 8.88 -3.36 -27.54
CA THR A 82 9.44 -4.17 -26.45
C THR A 82 10.05 -3.18 -25.46
N THR A 83 9.27 -2.80 -24.44
CA THR A 83 9.72 -1.94 -23.34
C THR A 83 10.74 -2.69 -22.48
N VAL A 84 12.02 -2.66 -22.85
CA VAL A 84 13.04 -3.18 -21.94
C VAL A 84 13.37 -2.09 -20.92
N ALA A 85 12.92 -2.27 -19.68
CA ALA A 85 13.28 -1.40 -18.57
C ALA A 85 14.81 -1.36 -18.42
N HIS A 86 15.39 -0.21 -18.11
CA HIS A 86 16.85 -0.10 -17.97
C HIS A 86 17.31 -0.74 -16.66
N HIS A 87 17.86 -1.96 -16.71
CA HIS A 87 18.22 -2.74 -15.52
C HIS A 87 19.29 -2.03 -14.66
N GLY A 88 20.26 -1.36 -15.28
CA GLY A 88 21.31 -0.63 -14.56
C GLY A 88 20.80 0.55 -13.71
N GLN A 89 19.86 1.34 -14.25
CA GLN A 89 19.21 2.41 -13.50
C GLN A 89 18.39 1.85 -12.34
N ARG A 90 17.59 0.79 -12.60
CA ARG A 90 16.81 0.11 -11.56
C ARG A 90 17.71 -0.43 -10.44
N PHE A 91 18.85 -0.99 -10.80
CA PHE A 91 19.82 -1.47 -9.83
C PHE A 91 20.36 -0.34 -8.96
N THR A 92 20.68 0.81 -9.55
CA THR A 92 21.15 1.99 -8.83
C THR A 92 20.10 2.51 -7.84
N GLU A 93 18.85 2.62 -8.28
CA GLU A 93 17.72 3.03 -7.44
C GLU A 93 17.57 2.11 -6.22
N LEU A 94 17.67 0.79 -6.41
CA LEU A 94 17.55 -0.19 -5.32
C LEU A 94 18.71 -0.13 -4.32
N ILE A 95 19.92 0.20 -4.77
CA ILE A 95 21.08 0.42 -3.89
C ILE A 95 20.82 1.63 -2.99
N GLU A 96 20.28 2.71 -3.56
CA GLU A 96 19.99 3.94 -2.83
C GLU A 96 18.81 3.76 -1.87
N GLU A 97 17.73 3.12 -2.31
CA GLU A 97 16.55 2.81 -1.49
C GLU A 97 16.91 1.96 -0.26
N LYS A 98 17.75 0.94 -0.45
CA LYS A 98 18.20 0.05 0.63
C LYS A 98 19.39 0.61 1.43
N GLY A 99 19.91 1.79 1.08
CA GLY A 99 21.06 2.39 1.75
C GLY A 99 22.33 1.52 1.68
N LEU A 100 22.49 0.73 0.62
CA LEU A 100 23.60 -0.23 0.52
C LEU A 100 24.93 0.48 0.23
N ASN A 101 25.96 0.13 0.99
CA ASN A 101 27.30 0.64 0.75
C ASN A 101 27.88 0.01 -0.53
N LYS A 102 28.09 0.84 -1.56
CA LYS A 102 28.62 0.44 -2.88
C LYS A 102 29.92 -0.39 -2.81
N SER A 103 30.81 -0.09 -1.85
CA SER A 103 32.06 -0.85 -1.70
C SER A 103 31.85 -2.22 -1.04
N LYS A 104 30.88 -2.35 -0.14
CA LYS A 104 30.51 -3.66 0.43
C LYS A 104 29.71 -4.50 -0.56
N LEU A 105 28.83 -3.86 -1.34
CA LEU A 105 28.02 -4.52 -2.35
C LEU A 105 28.90 -5.11 -3.47
N ALA A 106 29.92 -4.40 -3.94
CA ALA A 106 30.87 -4.93 -4.93
C ALA A 106 31.53 -6.24 -4.45
N ARG A 107 31.90 -6.32 -3.16
CA ARG A 107 32.43 -7.57 -2.57
C ARG A 107 31.38 -8.67 -2.49
N ARG A 108 30.12 -8.33 -2.19
CA ARG A 108 29.01 -9.28 -2.12
C ARG A 108 28.66 -9.87 -3.49
N LEU A 109 28.88 -9.10 -4.55
CA LEU A 109 28.71 -9.49 -5.95
C LEU A 109 29.93 -10.23 -6.53
N ASP A 110 30.98 -10.44 -5.74
CA ASP A 110 32.26 -11.00 -6.18
C ASP A 110 32.84 -10.32 -7.44
N MET A 111 32.73 -9.00 -7.52
CA MET A 111 33.21 -8.23 -8.67
C MET A 111 33.93 -6.95 -8.25
N SER A 112 34.76 -6.44 -9.17
CA SER A 112 35.43 -5.16 -8.96
C SER A 112 34.42 -4.01 -8.90
N ARG A 113 34.73 -2.95 -8.15
CA ARG A 113 33.90 -1.72 -8.15
C ARG A 113 33.70 -1.17 -9.56
N ARG A 114 34.72 -1.22 -10.41
CA ARG A 114 34.64 -0.80 -11.81
C ARG A 114 33.62 -1.64 -12.59
N THR A 115 33.66 -2.96 -12.44
CA THR A 115 32.70 -3.88 -13.06
C THR A 115 31.28 -3.59 -12.60
N MET A 116 31.08 -3.36 -11.30
CA MET A 116 29.78 -3.01 -10.75
C MET A 116 29.26 -1.67 -11.31
N TYR A 117 30.11 -0.65 -11.46
CA TYR A 117 29.72 0.63 -12.07
C TYR A 117 29.32 0.47 -13.54
N ASN A 118 29.96 -0.44 -14.29
CA ASN A 118 29.56 -0.73 -15.67
C ASN A 118 28.13 -1.30 -15.75
N LEU A 119 27.66 -2.00 -14.71
CA LEU A 119 26.27 -2.48 -14.65
C LEU A 119 25.27 -1.34 -14.55
N PHE A 120 25.62 -0.19 -13.98
CA PHE A 120 24.68 0.93 -13.81
C PHE A 120 24.28 1.56 -15.15
N GLU A 121 25.21 1.55 -16.11
CA GLU A 121 24.99 2.04 -17.48
C GLU A 121 24.44 0.95 -18.41
N LYS A 122 24.31 -0.30 -17.93
CA LYS A 122 23.87 -1.41 -18.78
C LYS A 122 22.33 -1.41 -18.88
N PRO A 123 21.77 -1.33 -20.11
CA PRO A 123 20.33 -1.26 -20.30
C PRO A 123 19.63 -2.58 -19.95
N VAL A 124 20.29 -3.71 -20.23
CA VAL A 124 19.73 -5.05 -20.00
C VAL A 124 20.82 -5.93 -19.43
N PHE A 125 20.51 -6.63 -18.34
CA PHE A 125 21.37 -7.64 -17.75
C PHE A 125 21.16 -8.97 -18.49
N ASP A 126 22.25 -9.71 -18.68
CA ASP A 126 22.13 -11.12 -19.05
C ASP A 126 21.65 -11.96 -17.85
N ALA A 127 21.34 -13.24 -18.09
CA ALA A 127 20.81 -14.11 -17.06
C ALA A 127 21.75 -14.26 -15.85
N ALA A 128 23.07 -14.33 -16.08
CA ALA A 128 24.06 -14.50 -15.02
C ALA A 128 24.20 -13.22 -14.18
N GLU A 129 24.21 -12.06 -14.82
CA GLU A 129 24.22 -10.76 -14.15
C GLU A 129 22.93 -10.53 -13.36
N LEU A 130 21.78 -10.90 -13.92
CA LEU A 130 20.48 -10.75 -13.25
C LEU A 130 20.41 -11.64 -12.00
N GLU A 131 20.83 -12.90 -12.09
CA GLU A 131 20.92 -13.81 -10.94
C GLU A 131 21.86 -13.25 -9.87
N THR A 132 23.05 -12.77 -10.28
CA THR A 132 24.06 -12.23 -9.37
C THR A 132 23.55 -10.99 -8.63
N VAL A 133 22.92 -10.06 -9.36
CA VAL A 133 22.37 -8.82 -8.79
C VAL A 133 21.18 -9.11 -7.87
N THR A 134 20.24 -9.94 -8.30
CA THR A 134 19.03 -10.25 -7.51
C THR A 134 19.37 -11.00 -6.23
N LYS A 135 20.34 -11.92 -6.27
CA LYS A 135 20.89 -12.61 -5.10
C LYS A 135 21.57 -11.63 -4.13
N ALA A 136 22.41 -10.72 -4.61
CA ALA A 136 23.07 -9.73 -3.76
C ALA A 136 22.11 -8.72 -3.14
N LEU A 137 21.01 -8.42 -3.84
CA LEU A 137 19.92 -7.57 -3.37
C LEU A 137 18.89 -8.33 -2.53
N GLU A 138 19.02 -9.64 -2.33
CA GLU A 138 18.07 -10.48 -1.59
C GLU A 138 16.63 -10.30 -2.08
N MET A 139 16.43 -10.38 -3.40
CA MET A 139 15.12 -10.26 -4.03
C MET A 139 14.98 -11.21 -5.20
N THR A 140 13.74 -11.46 -5.62
CA THR A 140 13.49 -12.30 -6.80
C THR A 140 13.70 -11.51 -8.09
N GLU A 141 14.00 -12.22 -9.18
CA GLU A 141 14.06 -11.62 -10.52
C GLU A 141 12.75 -10.92 -10.89
N ALA A 142 11.61 -11.53 -10.55
CA ALA A 142 10.30 -10.92 -10.74
C ALA A 142 10.16 -9.59 -9.99
N ALA A 143 10.61 -9.50 -8.73
CA ALA A 143 10.56 -8.25 -7.96
C ALA A 143 11.53 -7.18 -8.50
N PHE A 144 12.64 -7.60 -9.09
CA PHE A 144 13.61 -6.70 -9.72
C PHE A 144 13.06 -6.12 -11.03
N LEU A 145 12.53 -6.98 -11.91
CA LEU A 145 12.01 -6.62 -13.24
C LEU A 145 10.61 -5.97 -13.18
N HIS A 146 9.82 -6.32 -12.18
CA HIS A 146 8.43 -5.86 -12.01
C HIS A 146 8.24 -5.30 -10.59
N PRO A 147 8.61 -4.02 -10.37
CA PRO A 147 8.50 -3.38 -9.05
C PRO A 147 7.08 -3.43 -8.48
N ASN A 148 6.08 -3.38 -9.35
CA ASN A 148 4.67 -3.31 -8.97
C ASN A 148 4.09 -4.66 -8.54
N THR A 149 4.69 -5.80 -8.88
CA THR A 149 4.20 -7.12 -8.44
C THR A 149 4.72 -7.48 -7.05
N ALA A 150 5.85 -6.94 -6.62
CA ALA A 150 6.39 -7.13 -5.28
C ALA A 150 5.68 -6.27 -4.20
N GLU A 151 5.17 -5.09 -4.57
CA GLU A 151 4.34 -4.28 -3.68
C GLU A 151 2.94 -4.88 -3.46
N GLU A 152 2.41 -5.67 -4.41
CA GLU A 152 1.13 -6.37 -4.26
C GLU A 152 1.17 -7.38 -3.10
N THR A 153 2.29 -8.08 -2.89
CA THR A 153 2.43 -9.03 -1.77
C THR A 153 2.47 -8.31 -0.42
N ARG A 154 3.23 -7.21 -0.30
CA ARG A 154 3.29 -6.40 0.93
C ARG A 154 1.98 -5.67 1.23
N SER A 155 1.26 -5.24 0.19
CA SER A 155 -0.03 -4.57 0.33
C SER A 155 -1.13 -5.56 0.70
N ALA A 156 -1.13 -6.75 0.12
CA ALA A 156 -2.04 -7.83 0.50
C ALA A 156 -1.80 -8.28 1.95
N GLU A 157 -0.55 -8.44 2.38
CA GLU A 157 -0.21 -8.71 3.78
C GLU A 157 -0.66 -7.58 4.72
N SER A 158 -0.55 -6.31 4.28
CA SER A 158 -1.01 -5.15 5.06
C SER A 158 -2.53 -5.08 5.19
N ASP A 159 -3.28 -5.36 4.12
CA ASP A 159 -4.74 -5.36 4.13
C ASP A 159 -5.30 -6.56 4.91
N GLU A 160 -4.66 -7.72 4.81
CA GLU A 160 -5.00 -8.90 5.61
C GLU A 160 -4.69 -8.68 7.09
N MET A 161 -3.56 -8.03 7.41
CA MET A 161 -3.20 -7.64 8.78
C MET A 161 -4.18 -6.62 9.36
N LEU A 162 -4.66 -5.66 8.55
CA LEU A 162 -5.69 -4.70 8.95
C LEU A 162 -7.04 -5.39 9.20
N ALA A 163 -7.46 -6.30 8.32
CA ALA A 163 -8.68 -7.08 8.49
C ALA A 163 -8.62 -7.98 9.75
N LEU A 164 -7.44 -8.54 10.05
CA LEU A 164 -7.22 -9.33 11.27
C LEU A 164 -7.28 -8.45 12.53
N ARG A 165 -6.71 -7.24 12.46
CA ARG A 165 -6.76 -6.26 13.55
C ARG A 165 -8.18 -5.80 13.86
N GLU A 166 -8.99 -5.52 12.83
CA GLU A 166 -10.41 -5.17 13.00
C GLU A 166 -11.21 -6.32 13.63
N LYS A 167 -11.00 -7.56 13.17
CA LYS A 167 -11.62 -8.74 13.78
C LYS A 167 -11.24 -8.90 15.25
N TYR A 168 -9.97 -8.69 15.58
CA TYR A 168 -9.49 -8.78 16.96
C TYR A 168 -10.11 -7.71 17.86
N TYR A 169 -10.20 -6.45 17.40
CA TYR A 169 -10.83 -5.39 18.18
C TYR A 169 -12.31 -5.65 18.42
N LYS A 170 -13.03 -6.11 17.39
CA LYS A 170 -14.44 -6.49 17.55
C LYS A 170 -14.63 -7.61 18.57
N LEU A 171 -13.79 -8.65 18.51
CA LEU A 171 -13.83 -9.73 19.49
C LEU A 171 -13.55 -9.23 20.92
N LEU A 172 -12.63 -8.28 21.08
CA LEU A 172 -12.31 -7.67 22.36
C LEU A 172 -13.49 -6.83 22.91
N GLU A 173 -14.17 -6.08 22.04
CA GLU A 173 -15.39 -5.35 22.39
C GLU A 173 -16.51 -6.29 22.82
N ASP A 174 -16.76 -7.35 22.04
CA ASP A 174 -17.78 -8.36 22.34
C ASP A 174 -17.47 -9.04 23.70
N TYR A 175 -16.20 -9.37 23.95
CA TYR A 175 -15.78 -9.97 25.22
C TYR A 175 -15.99 -9.02 26.41
N ASN A 176 -15.62 -7.74 26.26
CA ASN A 176 -15.83 -6.72 27.29
C ASN A 176 -17.32 -6.51 27.58
N GLN A 177 -18.17 -6.52 26.54
CA GLN A 177 -19.61 -6.41 26.71
C GLN A 177 -20.18 -7.61 27.45
N LEU A 178 -19.75 -8.83 27.10
CA LEU A 178 -20.16 -10.05 27.78
C LEU A 178 -19.74 -10.04 29.25
N LEU A 179 -18.52 -9.57 29.55
CA LEU A 179 -18.03 -9.46 30.93
C LEU A 179 -18.89 -8.50 31.78
N ARG A 180 -19.27 -7.36 31.20
CA ARG A 180 -20.17 -6.39 31.86
C ARG A 180 -21.54 -7.00 32.14
N GLN A 181 -22.12 -7.69 31.16
CA GLN A 181 -23.40 -8.38 31.33
C GLN A 181 -23.34 -9.46 32.42
N HIS A 182 -22.26 -10.26 32.42
CA HIS A 182 -22.04 -11.29 33.43
C HIS A 182 -21.95 -10.68 34.84
N ASN A 183 -21.22 -9.58 35.00
CA ASN A 183 -21.11 -8.89 36.29
C ASN A 183 -22.47 -8.34 36.77
N ALA A 184 -23.25 -7.71 35.87
CA ALA A 184 -24.59 -7.22 36.20
C ALA A 184 -25.54 -8.36 36.61
N LEU A 185 -25.51 -9.48 35.89
CA LEU A 185 -26.27 -10.69 36.24
C LEU A 185 -25.88 -11.24 37.62
N LYS A 186 -24.57 -11.27 37.93
CA LYS A 186 -24.06 -11.70 39.23
C LYS A 186 -24.57 -10.81 40.37
N GLU A 187 -24.51 -9.49 40.20
CA GLU A 187 -25.04 -8.54 41.19
C GLU A 187 -26.55 -8.71 41.41
N THR A 188 -27.30 -8.90 40.32
CA THR A 188 -28.75 -9.14 40.39
C THR A 188 -29.05 -10.44 41.16
N MET A 189 -28.30 -11.50 40.88
CA MET A 189 -28.44 -12.79 41.56
C MET A 189 -28.09 -12.69 43.05
N ASP A 190 -27.04 -11.95 43.41
CA ASP A 190 -26.66 -11.74 44.81
C ASP A 190 -27.72 -10.91 45.57
N THR A 191 -28.39 -9.98 44.87
CA THR A 191 -29.53 -9.24 45.42
C THR A 191 -30.71 -10.17 45.68
N PHE A 192 -31.11 -10.98 44.70
CA PHE A 192 -32.19 -11.97 44.90
C PHE A 192 -31.90 -12.97 46.01
N LYS A 193 -30.65 -13.42 46.17
CA LYS A 193 -30.27 -14.29 47.29
C LYS A 193 -30.51 -13.60 48.64
N LYS A 194 -30.17 -12.32 48.76
CA LYS A 194 -30.43 -11.53 50.00
C LYS A 194 -31.92 -11.41 50.27
N ASP A 195 -32.72 -11.10 49.25
CA ASP A 195 -34.18 -10.96 49.36
C ASP A 195 -34.84 -12.28 49.78
N ILE A 196 -34.42 -13.41 49.20
CA ILE A 196 -34.90 -14.75 49.59
C ILE A 196 -34.60 -15.04 51.06
N VAL A 197 -33.40 -14.69 51.54
CA VAL A 197 -33.03 -14.87 52.95
C VAL A 197 -33.89 -13.99 53.87
N GLN A 198 -34.14 -12.74 53.49
CA GLN A 198 -35.01 -11.84 54.25
C GLN A 198 -36.46 -12.35 54.31
N LEU A 199 -37.03 -12.76 53.17
CA LEU A 199 -38.38 -13.33 53.08
C LEU A 199 -38.51 -14.59 53.94
N ARG A 200 -37.49 -15.48 53.92
CA ARG A 200 -37.45 -16.66 54.80
C ARG A 200 -37.41 -16.30 56.28
N LYS A 201 -36.67 -15.25 56.67
CA LYS A 201 -36.66 -14.76 58.07
C LYS A 201 -38.03 -14.22 58.49
N GLN A 202 -38.66 -13.39 57.66
CA GLN A 202 -39.98 -12.84 57.93
C GLN A 202 -41.07 -13.93 58.02
N ALA A 203 -41.02 -14.92 57.13
CA ALA A 203 -41.96 -16.05 57.16
C ALA A 203 -41.83 -16.92 58.43
N ARG A 204 -40.62 -17.07 58.99
CA ARG A 204 -40.40 -17.76 60.26
C ARG A 204 -40.88 -16.95 61.47
N SER A 205 -40.71 -15.63 61.43
CA SER A 205 -41.14 -14.72 62.51
C SER A 205 -42.67 -14.60 62.63
N LYS A 206 -43.44 -14.92 61.58
CA LYS A 206 -44.91 -14.90 61.59
C LYS A 206 -45.56 -16.23 62.05
N LYS A 207 -44.76 -17.27 62.30
CA LYS A 207 -45.24 -18.61 62.73
C LYS A 207 -45.09 -18.85 64.24
N VAL A 208 -44.68 -17.85 65.00
CA VAL A 208 -44.64 -17.81 66.48
C VAL A 208 -45.72 -16.86 66.94
#